data_AF-M7ZDF5-F1
#
_entry.id   AF-M7ZDF5-F1
#
_cell.length_a   1.000
_cell.length_b   1.000
_cell.length_c   1.000
_cell.angle_alpha   90.00
_cell.angle_beta   90.00
_cell.angle_gamma   90.00
#
_symmetry.space_group_name_H-M   'P 1'
#
loop_
_entity.id
_entity.type
_entity.pdbx_description
1 polymer ?
#
loop_
_entity_poly.entity_id
_entity_poly.type
_entity_poly.pdbx_seq_one_letter_code
_entity_poly.pdbx_strand_id
1 'polypeptide(L)'
;MDTLVKSSWYTIGWNGDTYAGEYFADRMHGFGVYSFANGHRYEGAWHEGRRQGLGMYTFRNGETQAGHWQNGVLDTLSTQNIVPGSAIAVNHSKVLNAVQEARRATEKAYDVPRVDDKVNRAVAAANKAANAARVAGVEGGPKTHSQ
;
A
#
# COMPACT_ATOMS: atom_id res chain seq x y z
N MET A 1 3.66 24.79 8.84
CA MET A 1 3.09 24.69 7.49
C MET A 1 2.74 23.23 7.27
N ASP A 2 1.54 22.94 7.77
CA ASP A 2 0.62 21.82 7.57
C ASP A 2 1.19 20.42 7.42
N THR A 3 1.28 19.79 8.59
CA THR A 3 1.30 18.35 8.84
C THR A 3 0.07 17.69 8.19
N LEU A 4 0.15 17.44 6.89
CA LEU A 4 -0.83 16.64 6.16
C LEU A 4 -0.92 15.27 6.82
N VAL A 5 -2.15 14.90 7.14
CA VAL A 5 -2.59 13.76 7.93
C VAL A 5 -1.96 12.46 7.39
N LYS A 6 -0.83 12.06 7.98
CA LYS A 6 -0.21 10.73 7.78
C LYS A 6 -1.02 9.65 8.51
N SER A 7 -2.30 9.52 8.19
CA SER A 7 -3.09 8.37 8.64
C SER A 7 -3.35 7.46 7.45
N SER A 8 -2.46 6.48 7.30
CA SER A 8 -2.69 5.26 6.52
C SER A 8 -2.78 5.46 5.00
N TRP A 9 -1.64 5.31 4.31
CA TRP A 9 -1.49 4.84 2.91
C TRP A 9 -2.34 5.49 1.80
N TYR A 10 -3.00 6.62 2.09
CA TYR A 10 -3.78 7.45 1.20
C TYR A 10 -3.12 8.81 1.10
N THR A 11 -2.73 9.23 -0.10
CA THR A 11 -2.15 10.55 -0.32
C THR A 11 -3.05 11.33 -1.25
N ILE A 12 -3.63 12.43 -0.76
CA ILE A 12 -4.19 13.48 -1.61
C ILE A 12 -3.01 14.37 -1.99
N GLY A 13 -2.59 14.30 -3.25
CA GLY A 13 -1.65 15.26 -3.80
C GLY A 13 -2.29 16.65 -3.82
N TRP A 14 -1.47 17.68 -3.67
CA TRP A 14 -1.92 19.09 -3.73
C TRP A 14 -2.70 19.44 -5.01
N ASN A 15 -2.52 18.64 -6.07
CA ASN A 15 -3.19 18.78 -7.35
C ASN A 15 -4.56 18.07 -7.43
N GLY A 16 -5.02 17.41 -6.36
CA GLY A 16 -6.27 16.62 -6.34
C GLY A 16 -6.10 15.17 -6.81
N ASP A 17 -4.90 14.76 -7.17
CA ASP A 17 -4.58 13.36 -7.44
C ASP A 17 -4.61 12.55 -6.13
N THR A 18 -5.02 11.28 -6.21
CA THR A 18 -5.05 10.39 -5.06
C THR A 18 -4.42 9.06 -5.37
N TYR A 19 -3.66 8.53 -4.43
CA TYR A 19 -3.16 7.16 -4.50
C TYR A 19 -3.53 6.39 -3.23
N ALA A 20 -4.02 5.18 -3.44
CA ALA A 20 -4.25 4.18 -2.41
C ALA A 20 -3.56 2.89 -2.83
N GLY A 21 -2.68 2.37 -1.99
CA GLY A 21 -1.92 1.16 -2.30
C GLY A 21 -0.63 1.10 -1.52
N GLU A 22 0.26 0.23 -1.97
CA GLU A 22 1.52 0.00 -1.28
C GLU A 22 2.56 1.09 -1.60
N TYR A 23 3.43 1.37 -0.63
CA TYR A 23 4.60 2.22 -0.81
C TYR A 23 5.86 1.49 -0.34
N PHE A 24 6.96 1.76 -1.01
CA PHE A 24 8.30 1.34 -0.61
C PHE A 24 9.26 2.52 -0.77
N ALA A 25 9.99 2.85 0.30
CA ALA A 25 10.91 4.00 0.33
C ALA A 25 10.26 5.31 -0.15
N ASP A 26 9.10 5.65 0.40
CA ASP A 26 8.30 6.84 0.07
C ASP A 26 7.84 6.95 -1.41
N ARG A 27 7.86 5.84 -2.15
CA ARG A 27 7.37 5.77 -3.54
C ARG A 27 6.30 4.71 -3.69
N MET A 28 5.35 4.95 -4.60
CA MET A 28 4.33 3.95 -4.96
C MET A 28 5.00 2.67 -5.46
N HIS A 29 4.57 1.54 -4.93
CA HIS A 29 5.13 0.23 -5.23
C HIS A 29 4.05 -0.85 -5.11
N GLY A 30 4.32 -2.08 -5.55
CA GLY A 30 3.40 -3.20 -5.36
C GLY A 30 2.13 -3.01 -6.18
N PHE A 31 0.96 -3.21 -5.56
CA PHE A 31 -0.33 -2.97 -6.21
C PHE A 31 -1.05 -1.76 -5.62
N GLY A 32 -1.73 -1.00 -6.48
CA GLY A 32 -2.42 0.20 -6.04
C GLY A 32 -3.30 0.84 -7.10
N VAL A 33 -4.15 1.74 -6.62
CA VAL A 33 -5.08 2.54 -7.40
C VAL A 33 -4.66 4.00 -7.33
N TYR A 34 -4.43 4.60 -8.49
CA TYR A 34 -4.19 6.03 -8.64
C TYR A 34 -5.39 6.66 -9.33
N SER A 35 -6.01 7.64 -8.71
CA SER A 35 -7.08 8.44 -9.31
C SER A 35 -6.52 9.83 -9.59
N PHE A 36 -6.57 10.22 -10.85
CA PHE A 36 -6.09 11.52 -11.29
C PHE A 36 -7.18 12.58 -11.06
N ALA A 37 -6.79 13.80 -10.74
CA ALA A 37 -7.70 14.93 -10.54
C ALA A 37 -8.55 15.22 -11.79
N ASN A 38 -8.04 14.89 -12.97
CA ASN A 38 -8.75 15.02 -14.24
C ASN A 38 -9.83 13.94 -14.47
N GLY A 39 -10.03 13.02 -13.51
CA GLY A 39 -11.02 11.94 -13.58
C GLY A 39 -10.52 10.68 -14.30
N HIS A 40 -9.24 10.60 -14.66
CA HIS A 40 -8.62 9.34 -15.09
C HIS A 40 -8.31 8.47 -13.89
N ARG A 41 -8.08 7.18 -14.15
CA ARG A 41 -7.76 6.21 -13.10
C ARG A 41 -6.82 5.14 -13.62
N TYR A 42 -5.88 4.71 -12.78
CA TYR A 42 -5.06 3.53 -13.03
C TYR A 42 -5.21 2.55 -11.89
N GLU A 43 -5.35 1.27 -12.23
CA GLU A 43 -5.42 0.15 -11.30
C GLU A 43 -4.43 -0.93 -11.76
N GLY A 44 -3.46 -1.27 -10.94
CA GLY A 44 -2.51 -2.32 -11.28
C GLY A 44 -1.23 -2.24 -10.50
N ALA A 45 -0.17 -2.80 -11.08
CA ALA A 45 1.13 -2.84 -10.46
C ALA A 45 1.94 -1.54 -10.64
N TRP A 46 2.79 -1.28 -9.66
CA TRP A 46 3.61 -0.09 -9.48
C TRP A 46 5.03 -0.47 -9.08
N HIS A 47 6.00 0.30 -9.59
CA HIS A 47 7.39 0.19 -9.20
C HIS A 47 8.04 1.58 -9.18
N GLU A 48 8.57 1.97 -8.03
CA GLU A 48 9.27 3.25 -7.81
C GLU A 48 8.50 4.48 -8.32
N GLY A 49 7.19 4.52 -8.09
CA GLY A 49 6.35 5.65 -8.51
C GLY A 49 5.84 5.57 -9.95
N ARG A 50 6.14 4.49 -10.69
CA ARG A 50 5.72 4.30 -12.08
C ARG A 50 4.80 3.10 -12.22
N ARG A 51 3.85 3.20 -13.16
CA ARG A 51 3.02 2.05 -13.59
C ARG A 51 3.94 1.02 -14.23
N GLN A 52 3.88 -0.21 -13.72
CA GLN A 52 4.79 -1.29 -14.09
C GLN A 52 4.05 -2.62 -14.01
N GLY A 53 4.27 -3.54 -14.95
CA GLY A 53 3.60 -4.83 -14.96
C GLY A 53 2.15 -4.73 -15.43
N LEU A 54 1.28 -5.61 -14.92
CA LEU A 54 -0.10 -5.69 -15.39
C LEU A 54 -0.98 -4.59 -14.77
N GLY A 55 -1.82 -3.97 -15.58
CA GLY A 55 -2.74 -2.94 -15.11
C GLY A 55 -3.73 -2.47 -16.15
N MET A 56 -4.70 -1.69 -15.67
CA MET A 56 -5.76 -1.07 -16.46
C MET A 56 -5.81 0.43 -16.18
N TYR A 57 -5.83 1.20 -17.26
CA TYR A 57 -6.05 2.63 -17.25
C TYR A 57 -7.45 2.94 -17.76
N THR A 58 -8.21 3.70 -17.00
CA THR A 58 -9.56 4.14 -17.34
C THR A 58 -9.55 5.65 -17.54
N PHE A 59 -9.95 6.08 -18.73
CA PHE A 59 -10.12 7.48 -19.05
C PHE A 59 -11.43 8.01 -18.44
N ARG A 60 -11.54 9.33 -18.32
CA ARG A 60 -12.73 9.99 -17.75
C ARG A 60 -14.00 9.69 -18.56
N ASN A 61 -13.85 9.45 -19.87
CA ASN A 61 -14.94 9.08 -20.78
C ASN A 61 -15.39 7.61 -20.62
N GLY A 62 -14.75 6.83 -19.73
CA GLY A 62 -15.04 5.41 -19.51
C GLY A 62 -14.27 4.44 -20.41
N GLU A 63 -13.52 4.94 -21.38
CA GLU A 63 -12.63 4.12 -22.21
C GLU A 63 -11.53 3.48 -21.36
N THR A 64 -11.14 2.25 -21.69
CA THR A 64 -10.11 1.52 -20.94
C THR A 64 -8.97 1.03 -21.82
N GLN A 65 -7.77 1.10 -21.28
CA GLN A 65 -6.55 0.52 -21.83
C GLN A 65 -5.95 -0.43 -20.81
N ALA A 66 -5.96 -1.72 -21.14
CA ALA A 66 -5.51 -2.79 -20.28
C ALA A 66 -4.31 -3.50 -20.90
N GLY A 67 -3.37 -3.96 -20.08
CA GLY A 67 -2.20 -4.68 -20.60
C GLY A 67 -0.99 -4.67 -19.66
N HIS A 68 0.18 -4.87 -20.25
CA HIS A 68 1.47 -4.78 -19.59
C HIS A 68 2.04 -3.37 -19.75
N TRP A 69 2.45 -2.77 -18.64
CA TRP A 69 3.00 -1.43 -18.51
C TRP A 69 4.48 -1.52 -18.19
N GLN A 70 5.28 -0.69 -18.85
CA GLN A 70 6.71 -0.59 -18.60
C GLN A 70 7.08 0.90 -18.47
N ASN A 71 7.68 1.29 -17.34
CA ASN A 71 8.11 2.66 -17.09
C ASN A 71 7.00 3.72 -17.28
N GLY A 72 5.76 3.38 -16.97
CA GLY A 72 4.62 4.28 -17.11
C GLY A 72 3.97 4.29 -18.50
N VAL A 73 4.45 3.50 -19.47
CA VAL A 73 3.90 3.40 -20.82
C VAL A 73 3.27 2.03 -21.02
N LEU A 74 2.13 1.97 -21.71
CA LEU A 74 1.52 0.71 -22.10
C LEU A 74 2.37 0.07 -23.20
N ASP A 75 3.00 -1.05 -22.86
CA ASP A 75 3.92 -1.78 -23.73
C ASP A 75 3.17 -2.83 -24.56
N THR A 76 2.34 -3.66 -23.90
CA THR A 76 1.59 -4.73 -24.56
C THR A 76 0.11 -4.65 -24.19
N LEU A 77 -0.77 -4.51 -25.19
CA LEU A 77 -2.23 -4.49 -24.97
C LEU A 77 -2.78 -5.86 -24.55
N SER A 78 -3.83 -5.82 -23.75
CA SER A 78 -4.64 -6.97 -23.42
C SER A 78 -5.78 -7.14 -24.43
N THR A 79 -6.01 -8.38 -24.87
CA THR A 79 -7.16 -8.74 -25.70
C THR A 79 -8.11 -9.64 -24.92
N GLN A 80 -9.42 -9.41 -25.05
CA GLN A 80 -10.45 -10.28 -24.48
C GLN A 80 -10.53 -11.63 -25.22
N ASN A 81 -10.30 -11.63 -26.54
CA ASN A 81 -10.28 -12.84 -27.36
C ASN A 81 -8.83 -13.11 -27.79
N ILE A 82 -8.24 -14.19 -27.28
CA ILE A 82 -6.96 -14.70 -27.80
C ILE A 82 -7.21 -15.13 -29.24
N VAL A 83 -6.78 -14.32 -30.19
CA VAL A 83 -6.67 -14.78 -31.58
C VAL A 83 -5.60 -15.87 -31.57
N PRO A 84 -5.90 -17.12 -31.95
CA PRO A 84 -4.88 -18.17 -31.99
C PRO A 84 -3.76 -17.72 -32.93
N GLY A 85 -2.57 -17.46 -32.37
CA GLY A 85 -1.40 -16.96 -33.11
C GLY A 85 -0.93 -15.55 -32.75
N SER A 86 -1.65 -14.78 -31.93
CA SER A 86 -1.15 -13.48 -31.43
C SER A 86 -0.23 -13.69 -30.22
N ALA A 87 1.06 -13.88 -30.48
CA ALA A 87 2.09 -14.09 -29.46
C ALA A 87 2.35 -12.85 -28.57
N ILE A 88 1.75 -11.70 -28.90
CA ILE A 88 2.03 -10.38 -28.29
C ILE A 88 0.80 -9.87 -27.52
N ALA A 89 -0.11 -10.74 -27.10
CA ALA A 89 -1.32 -10.31 -26.39
C ALA A 89 -1.32 -10.76 -24.93
N VAL A 90 -1.55 -9.82 -24.00
CA VAL A 90 -1.72 -10.14 -22.58
C VAL A 90 -3.12 -10.73 -22.36
N ASN A 91 -3.18 -11.92 -21.76
CA ASN A 91 -4.46 -12.54 -21.39
C ASN A 91 -5.25 -11.61 -20.44
N HIS A 92 -6.45 -11.24 -20.85
CA HIS A 92 -7.32 -10.32 -20.10
C HIS A 92 -7.57 -10.74 -18.65
N SER A 93 -7.67 -12.04 -18.37
CA SER A 93 -7.84 -12.55 -17.01
C SER A 93 -6.70 -12.14 -16.07
N LYS A 94 -5.46 -12.10 -16.58
CA LYS A 94 -4.30 -11.69 -15.76
C LYS A 94 -4.36 -10.20 -15.40
N VAL A 95 -4.82 -9.36 -16.32
CA VAL A 95 -5.02 -7.93 -16.02
C VAL A 95 -6.12 -7.77 -14.98
N LEU A 96 -7.24 -8.48 -15.11
CA LEU A 96 -8.32 -8.42 -14.13
C LEU A 96 -7.86 -8.87 -12.73
N ASN A 97 -7.01 -9.89 -12.63
CA ASN A 97 -6.42 -10.29 -11.36
C ASN A 97 -5.56 -9.16 -10.77
N ALA A 98 -4.71 -8.50 -11.58
CA ALA A 98 -3.90 -7.38 -11.11
C ALA A 98 -4.76 -6.19 -10.64
N VAL A 99 -5.89 -5.92 -11.33
CA VAL A 99 -6.86 -4.90 -10.91
C VAL A 99 -7.53 -5.27 -9.59
N GLN A 100 -7.90 -6.54 -9.42
CA GLN A 100 -8.45 -7.03 -8.14
C GLN A 100 -7.44 -6.90 -7.01
N GLU A 101 -6.18 -7.26 -7.24
CA GLU A 101 -5.11 -7.10 -6.24
C GLU A 101 -4.89 -5.63 -5.90
N ALA A 102 -4.91 -4.72 -6.89
CA ALA A 102 -4.85 -3.28 -6.64
C ALA A 102 -6.00 -2.80 -5.75
N ARG A 103 -7.23 -3.25 -6.00
CA ARG A 103 -8.39 -2.93 -5.15
C ARG A 103 -8.27 -3.52 -3.75
N ARG A 104 -7.86 -4.78 -3.62
CA ARG A 104 -7.58 -5.40 -2.31
C ARG A 104 -6.48 -4.65 -1.55
N ALA A 105 -5.45 -4.16 -2.23
CA ALA A 105 -4.41 -3.34 -1.62
C ALA A 105 -4.98 -2.02 -1.10
N THR A 106 -5.95 -1.41 -1.79
CA THR A 106 -6.69 -0.25 -1.27
C THR A 106 -7.50 -0.61 -0.03
N GLU A 107 -8.25 -1.71 -0.05
CA GLU A 107 -9.05 -2.16 1.10
C GLU A 107 -8.16 -2.44 2.31
N LYS A 108 -7.03 -3.13 2.11
CA LYS A 108 -6.04 -3.37 3.16
C LYS A 108 -5.44 -2.07 3.68
N ALA A 109 -5.20 -1.08 2.82
CA ALA A 109 -4.76 0.25 3.24
C ALA A 109 -5.78 0.94 4.18
N TYR A 110 -7.08 0.66 4.03
CA TYR A 110 -8.14 1.13 4.93
C TYR A 110 -8.33 0.25 6.18
N ASP A 111 -8.17 -1.07 6.07
CA ASP A 111 -8.49 -2.06 7.12
C ASP A 111 -7.28 -2.44 8.01
N VAL A 112 -6.10 -1.84 7.80
CA VAL A 112 -5.02 -1.97 8.78
C VAL A 112 -5.43 -1.18 10.03
N PRO A 113 -5.67 -1.83 11.20
CA PRO A 113 -5.69 -1.11 12.45
C PRO A 113 -4.33 -0.45 12.52
N ARG A 114 -4.31 0.89 12.57
CA ARG A 114 -3.11 1.74 12.59
C ARG A 114 -1.97 0.92 13.15
N VAL A 115 -0.93 0.64 12.37
CA VAL A 115 0.22 -0.15 12.88
C VAL A 115 0.76 0.51 14.16
N ASP A 116 0.52 1.81 14.32
CA ASP A 116 0.60 2.56 15.56
C ASP A 116 -0.08 1.88 16.76
N ASP A 117 -1.28 1.31 16.70
CA ASP A 117 -1.92 0.64 17.85
C ASP A 117 -1.21 -0.67 18.27
N LYS A 118 -0.65 -1.42 17.32
CA LYS A 118 0.11 -2.64 17.63
C LYS A 118 1.49 -2.29 18.20
N VAL A 119 2.15 -1.29 17.62
CA VAL A 119 3.45 -0.78 18.09
C VAL A 119 3.27 -0.02 19.42
N ASN A 120 2.26 0.83 19.57
CA ASN A 120 1.92 1.55 20.79
C ASN A 120 1.50 0.59 21.90
N ARG A 121 0.78 -0.50 21.61
CA ARG A 121 0.50 -1.56 22.59
C ARG A 121 1.76 -2.31 22.99
N ALA A 122 2.67 -2.60 22.06
CA ALA A 122 3.95 -3.23 22.35
C ALA A 122 4.85 -2.31 23.20
N VAL A 123 4.93 -1.02 22.86
CA VAL A 123 5.66 0.01 23.60
C VAL A 123 5.04 0.26 24.98
N ALA A 124 3.71 0.32 25.09
CA ALA A 124 3.01 0.47 26.36
C ALA A 124 3.18 -0.76 27.26
N ALA A 125 3.16 -1.98 26.70
CA ALA A 125 3.45 -3.20 27.43
C ALA A 125 4.90 -3.24 27.94
N ALA A 126 5.86 -2.83 27.12
CA ALA A 126 7.27 -2.71 27.51
C ALA A 126 7.46 -1.66 28.63
N ASN A 127 6.82 -0.49 28.52
CA ASN A 127 6.89 0.58 29.53
C ASN A 127 6.22 0.18 30.86
N LYS A 128 5.10 -0.57 30.81
CA LYS A 128 4.45 -1.12 32.01
C LYS A 128 5.34 -2.15 32.72
N ALA A 129 5.98 -3.04 31.96
CA ALA A 129 6.90 -4.05 32.50
C ALA A 129 8.15 -3.42 33.13
N ALA A 130 8.73 -2.41 32.49
CA ALA A 130 9.88 -1.66 33.02
C ALA A 130 9.55 -0.91 34.32
N ASN A 131 8.37 -0.29 34.40
CA ASN A 131 7.91 0.37 35.63
C ASN A 131 7.59 -0.62 36.75
N ALA A 132 6.99 -1.78 36.45
CA ALA A 132 6.74 -2.83 37.43
C ALA A 132 8.04 -3.43 38.02
N ALA A 133 9.05 -3.65 37.18
CA ALA A 133 10.37 -4.12 37.62
C ALA A 133 11.08 -3.09 38.52
N ARG A 134 10.92 -1.80 38.25
CA ARG A 134 11.51 -0.71 39.06
C ARG A 134 10.83 -0.56 40.43
N VAL A 135 9.54 -0.87 40.53
CA VAL A 135 8.78 -0.82 41.79
C VAL A 135 9.03 -2.07 42.64
N ALA A 136 9.21 -3.24 42.02
CA ALA A 136 9.54 -4.49 42.72
C ALA A 136 10.99 -4.56 43.25
N GLY A 137 11.91 -3.78 42.68
CA GLY A 137 13.31 -3.71 43.11
C GLY A 137 13.57 -2.90 44.38
N VAL A 138 12.57 -2.21 44.94
CA VAL A 138 12.73 -1.38 46.16
C VAL A 138 12.42 -2.17 47.45
N GLU A 139 11.86 -3.38 47.38
CA GLU A 139 11.41 -4.14 48.57
C GLU A 139 12.25 -5.41 48.88
N GLY A 140 13.46 -5.55 48.33
CA GLY A 140 14.25 -6.78 48.43
C GLY A 140 15.73 -6.59 48.77
N GLY A 141 16.09 -5.69 49.70
CA GLY A 141 17.46 -5.61 50.22
C GLY A 141 17.75 -6.69 51.27
N PRO A 142 18.88 -7.44 51.19
CA PRO A 142 19.20 -8.51 52.13
C PRO A 142 19.51 -7.94 53.52
N LYS A 143 18.75 -8.33 54.55
CA LYS A 143 19.13 -8.08 55.95
C LYS A 143 20.25 -9.05 56.34
N THR A 144 21.48 -8.61 56.21
CA THR A 144 22.62 -9.22 56.90
C THR A 144 22.58 -8.82 58.37
N HIS A 145 22.38 -9.78 59.28
CA HIS A 145 23.01 -9.73 60.60
C HIS A 145 23.39 -11.15 61.02
N SER A 146 24.70 -11.37 61.07
CA SER A 146 25.34 -12.45 61.81
C SER A 146 25.64 -11.96 63.21
N GLN A 147 25.41 -12.86 64.18
CA GLN A 147 25.79 -12.84 65.60
C GLN A 147 25.01 -11.89 66.52
#